data_AF-A0A317MHY5-F1
#
_entry.id   AF-A0A317MHY5-F1
#
_cell.length_a   1.000
_cell.length_b   1.000
_cell.length_c   1.000
_cell.angle_alpha   90.00
_cell.angle_beta   90.00
_cell.angle_gamma   90.00
#
_symmetry.space_group_name_H-M   'P 1'
#
loop_
_entity.id
_entity.type
_entity.pdbx_description
1 polymer ?
#
loop_
_entity_poly.entity_id
_entity_poly.type
_entity_poly.pdbx_seq_one_letter_code
_entity_poly.pdbx_strand_id
1 'polypeptide(L)'
;MATNNATILIPDISGFTEFITTTELTHGAHAINMLIDAMVKAVGDEYEVAEIEGDAVLLVRKGDPPTRKEILNTCLNIFNAFHYQRKWMQQHMVCACGACQAIINLTLKFVVHHGPVAEITVGRFVKQSGPEMIIAHRLLKNDIDNNQYLLITEKLFDEENGSAEEDEMEWTSSSTDYASIGQVNYRFALLNKALEQVPEPPRLENDYADDSTSYLETAIPANFRDVYMIVMNIPGRIEWVPRLLKVEQDIPAVFIGSVHYCTFEDYEAIISPLRMTMSDDGIFYAESWSIPESGLSLIYEYVFNKLDEKSSLVACRFLNNGQSQLPEELNTGLWSNIQELCGKLTEYCVKMEGTSFGPAFQKE
;
A
#
# COMPACT_ATOMS: atom_id res chain seq x y z
N MET A 1 11.30 40.98 0.56
CA MET A 1 10.82 39.62 0.27
C MET A 1 9.48 39.78 -0.41
N ALA A 2 9.22 39.06 -1.50
CA ALA A 2 7.92 39.13 -2.13
C ALA A 2 6.93 38.37 -1.25
N THR A 3 5.92 39.07 -0.75
CA THR A 3 4.77 38.47 -0.08
C THR A 3 3.65 38.34 -1.09
N ASN A 4 3.17 37.11 -1.28
CA ASN A 4 2.05 36.80 -2.16
C ASN A 4 0.95 36.17 -1.30
N ASN A 5 -0.31 36.47 -1.63
CA ASN A 5 -1.40 35.66 -1.09
C ASN A 5 -1.30 34.25 -1.66
N ALA A 6 -1.58 33.26 -0.83
CA ALA A 6 -1.61 31.88 -1.24
C ALA A 6 -2.60 31.08 -0.43
N THR A 7 -3.11 30.02 -1.06
CA THR A 7 -3.86 28.97 -0.39
C THR A 7 -2.93 27.83 -0.06
N ILE A 8 -2.90 27.49 1.22
CA ILE A 8 -2.13 26.40 1.81
C ILE A 8 -3.11 25.25 2.02
N LEU A 9 -2.85 24.13 1.36
CA LEU A 9 -3.63 22.90 1.47
C LEU A 9 -2.69 21.80 2.00
N ILE A 10 -3.07 21.16 3.09
CA ILE A 10 -2.29 20.07 3.71
C ILE A 10 -3.18 18.85 3.87
N PRO A 11 -3.14 17.89 2.93
CA PRO A 11 -3.52 16.52 3.22
C PRO A 11 -2.53 15.86 4.20
N ASP A 12 -3.06 15.19 5.21
CA ASP A 12 -2.31 14.55 6.30
C ASP A 12 -2.87 13.15 6.57
N ILE A 13 -1.99 12.14 6.61
CA ILE A 13 -2.39 10.75 6.81
C ILE A 13 -2.68 10.49 8.29
N SER A 14 -3.97 10.42 8.62
CA SER A 14 -4.43 10.03 9.95
C SER A 14 -4.09 8.56 10.25
N GLY A 15 -3.58 8.32 11.46
CA GLY A 15 -3.13 7.00 11.91
C GLY A 15 -1.65 6.70 11.63
N PHE A 16 -0.92 7.60 10.95
CA PHE A 16 0.47 7.39 10.56
C PHE A 16 1.42 7.12 11.74
N THR A 17 1.33 7.92 12.81
CA THR A 17 2.25 7.76 13.95
C THR A 17 2.13 6.38 14.59
N GLU A 18 0.90 5.89 14.78
CA GLU A 18 0.67 4.52 15.26
C GLU A 18 1.22 3.51 14.28
N PHE A 19 0.85 3.64 13.00
CA PHE A 19 1.31 2.76 11.93
C PHE A 19 2.84 2.61 11.87
N ILE A 20 3.60 3.71 11.90
CA ILE A 20 5.07 3.64 11.77
C ILE A 20 5.76 3.14 13.05
N THR A 21 5.10 3.24 14.21
CA THR A 21 5.67 2.82 15.49
C THR A 21 5.37 1.37 15.85
N THR A 22 4.31 0.78 15.27
CA THR A 22 3.87 -0.59 15.55
C THR A 22 4.15 -1.59 14.43
N THR A 23 4.79 -1.16 13.34
CA THR A 23 4.99 -2.00 12.16
C THR A 23 6.44 -2.03 11.67
N GLU A 24 6.74 -2.91 10.71
CA GLU A 24 8.06 -3.09 10.13
C GLU A 24 8.46 -1.85 9.32
N LEU A 25 9.43 -1.07 9.82
CA LEU A 25 9.80 0.25 9.30
C LEU A 25 10.01 0.30 7.77
N THR A 26 10.71 -0.68 7.20
CA THR A 26 11.02 -0.70 5.76
C THR A 26 9.76 -0.85 4.91
N HIS A 27 8.89 -1.80 5.26
CA HIS A 27 7.63 -2.02 4.55
C HIS A 27 6.62 -0.91 4.82
N GLY A 28 6.55 -0.41 6.06
CA GLY A 28 5.74 0.73 6.43
C GLY A 28 6.10 1.98 5.62
N ALA A 29 7.39 2.32 5.54
CA ALA A 29 7.85 3.45 4.75
C ALA A 29 7.54 3.30 3.25
N HIS A 30 7.72 2.10 2.69
CA HIS A 30 7.36 1.82 1.29
C HIS A 30 5.86 2.01 1.04
N ALA A 31 5.01 1.48 1.93
CA ALA A 31 3.57 1.62 1.83
C ALA A 31 3.12 3.08 1.88
N ILE A 32 3.68 3.88 2.80
CA ILE A 32 3.37 5.31 2.89
C ILE A 32 3.81 6.06 1.63
N ASN A 33 5.00 5.76 1.08
CA ASN A 33 5.45 6.36 -0.17
C ASN A 33 4.50 6.08 -1.34
N MET A 34 3.95 4.87 -1.44
CA MET A 34 2.95 4.55 -2.47
C MET A 34 1.67 5.38 -2.31
N LEU A 35 1.22 5.61 -1.08
CA LEU A 35 0.03 6.43 -0.80
C LEU A 35 0.28 7.91 -1.11
N ILE A 36 1.44 8.45 -0.72
CA ILE A 36 1.83 9.83 -1.00
C ILE A 36 2.01 10.06 -2.50
N ASP A 37 2.63 9.13 -3.22
CA ASP A 37 2.76 9.21 -4.68
C ASP A 37 1.39 9.26 -5.37
N ALA A 38 0.43 8.44 -4.92
CA ALA A 38 -0.94 8.50 -5.42
C ALA A 38 -1.62 9.85 -5.13
N MET A 39 -1.42 10.41 -3.94
CA MET A 39 -1.93 11.74 -3.58
C MET A 39 -1.33 12.82 -4.48
N VAL A 40 -0.01 12.85 -4.64
CA VAL A 40 0.73 13.84 -5.45
C VAL A 40 0.31 13.78 -6.91
N LYS A 41 0.12 12.58 -7.48
CA LYS A 41 -0.39 12.41 -8.85
C LYS A 41 -1.82 12.91 -9.06
N ALA A 42 -2.60 13.00 -7.98
CA ALA A 42 -3.97 13.50 -8.00
C ALA A 42 -4.08 15.00 -7.71
N VAL A 43 -2.96 15.66 -7.35
CA VAL A 43 -2.90 17.12 -7.22
C VAL A 43 -3.02 17.73 -8.61
N GLY A 44 -3.94 18.70 -8.76
CA GLY A 44 -4.08 19.45 -10.02
C GLY A 44 -2.94 20.44 -10.23
N ASP A 45 -2.76 20.89 -11.47
CA ASP A 45 -1.70 21.83 -11.88
C ASP A 45 -1.78 23.20 -11.16
N GLU A 46 -2.90 23.49 -10.50
CA GLU A 46 -3.13 24.71 -9.74
C GLU A 46 -2.39 24.76 -8.39
N TYR A 47 -1.90 23.62 -7.89
CA TYR A 47 -1.13 23.54 -6.64
C TYR A 47 0.31 23.06 -6.88
N GLU A 48 1.27 23.76 -6.30
CA GLU A 48 2.67 23.35 -6.23
C GLU A 48 2.90 22.47 -4.98
N VAL A 49 3.58 21.33 -5.13
CA VAL A 49 4.08 20.54 -3.99
C VAL A 49 5.27 21.28 -3.39
N ALA A 50 5.06 21.95 -2.26
CA ALA A 50 6.08 22.73 -1.58
C ALA A 50 6.99 21.86 -0.70
N GLU A 51 6.41 20.91 0.02
CA GLU A 51 7.14 20.03 0.95
C GLU A 51 6.39 18.70 1.14
N ILE A 52 7.12 17.62 1.41
CA ILE A 52 6.57 16.33 1.86
C ILE A 52 7.20 16.04 3.22
N GLU A 53 6.37 15.91 4.25
CA GLU A 53 6.78 15.81 5.66
C GLU A 53 6.25 14.51 6.26
N GLY A 54 6.90 13.37 6.00
CA GLY A 54 6.47 12.09 6.56
C GLY A 54 5.08 11.68 6.06
N ASP A 55 4.03 12.04 6.80
CA ASP A 55 2.60 11.80 6.55
C ASP A 55 1.84 12.95 5.89
N ALA A 56 2.43 14.12 5.76
CA ALA A 56 1.78 15.29 5.19
C ALA A 56 2.38 15.71 3.84
N VAL A 57 1.53 16.20 2.94
CA VAL A 57 1.96 16.86 1.69
C VAL A 57 1.52 18.33 1.75
N LEU A 58 2.48 19.25 1.75
CA LEU A 58 2.21 20.69 1.76
C LEU A 58 2.03 21.19 0.33
N LEU A 59 0.81 21.63 0.01
CA LEU A 59 0.42 22.14 -1.30
C LEU A 59 0.17 23.65 -1.22
N VAL A 60 0.66 24.39 -2.23
CA VAL A 60 0.54 25.85 -2.28
C VAL A 60 0.01 26.31 -3.63
N ARG A 61 -1.09 27.06 -3.61
CA ARG A 61 -1.62 27.78 -4.78
C ARG A 61 -1.46 29.28 -4.56
N LYS A 62 -0.61 29.94 -5.36
CA LYS A 62 -0.37 31.40 -5.28
C LYS A 62 -1.51 32.17 -5.95
N GLY A 63 -1.82 33.36 -5.43
CA GLY A 63 -2.82 34.28 -5.98
C GLY A 63 -4.09 34.37 -5.15
N ASP A 64 -5.20 34.66 -5.82
CA ASP A 64 -6.52 34.82 -5.21
C ASP A 64 -7.03 33.50 -4.60
N PRO A 65 -7.87 33.58 -3.54
CA PRO A 65 -8.43 32.38 -2.92
C PRO A 65 -9.25 31.56 -3.93
N PRO A 66 -9.09 30.22 -3.96
CA PRO A 66 -9.93 29.34 -4.74
C PRO A 66 -11.38 29.41 -4.24
N THR A 67 -12.31 29.05 -5.12
CA THR A 67 -13.69 28.84 -4.68
C THR A 67 -13.79 27.60 -3.78
N ARG A 68 -14.79 27.53 -2.91
CA ARG A 68 -15.02 26.33 -2.08
C ARG A 68 -15.17 25.06 -2.90
N LYS A 69 -15.81 25.16 -4.05
CA LYS A 69 -15.97 24.05 -5.00
C LYS A 69 -14.64 23.57 -5.58
N GLU A 70 -13.74 24.49 -5.92
CA GLU A 70 -12.37 24.14 -6.35
C GLU A 70 -11.62 23.41 -5.24
N ILE A 71 -11.66 23.93 -4.00
CA ILE A 71 -11.04 23.27 -2.84
C ILE A 71 -11.60 21.85 -2.66
N LEU A 72 -12.94 21.72 -2.67
CA LEU A 72 -13.62 20.44 -2.48
C LEU A 72 -13.23 19.43 -3.57
N ASN A 73 -13.23 19.85 -4.84
CA ASN A 73 -12.83 19.00 -5.95
C ASN A 73 -11.39 18.51 -5.80
N THR A 74 -10.43 19.40 -5.51
CA THR A 74 -9.02 19.01 -5.29
C THR A 74 -8.91 18.03 -4.11
N CYS A 75 -9.57 18.31 -2.98
CA CYS A 75 -9.53 17.43 -1.81
C CYS A 75 -10.16 16.06 -2.11
N LEU A 76 -11.31 16.00 -2.77
CA LEU A 76 -11.97 14.73 -3.12
C LEU A 76 -11.17 13.92 -4.15
N ASN A 77 -10.49 14.58 -5.09
CA ASN A 77 -9.60 13.89 -6.02
C ASN A 77 -8.44 13.21 -5.28
N ILE A 78 -7.77 13.94 -4.39
CA ILE A 78 -6.68 13.40 -3.56
C ILE A 78 -7.20 12.29 -2.64
N PHE A 79 -8.35 12.49 -2.00
CA PHE A 79 -8.98 11.52 -1.11
C PHE A 79 -9.33 10.21 -1.84
N ASN A 80 -9.93 10.32 -3.04
CA ASN A 80 -10.23 9.17 -3.88
C ASN A 80 -8.98 8.43 -4.31
N ALA A 81 -7.93 9.15 -4.74
CA ALA A 81 -6.67 8.53 -5.15
C ALA A 81 -5.98 7.79 -3.99
N PHE A 82 -5.92 8.41 -2.81
CA PHE A 82 -5.38 7.79 -1.60
C PHE A 82 -6.14 6.51 -1.24
N HIS A 83 -7.47 6.57 -1.13
CA HIS A 83 -8.27 5.43 -0.72
C HIS A 83 -8.36 4.33 -1.79
N TYR A 84 -8.35 4.70 -3.08
CA TYR A 84 -8.22 3.75 -4.18
C TYR A 84 -6.90 2.99 -4.09
N GLN A 85 -5.78 3.71 -3.93
CA GLN A 85 -4.46 3.10 -3.77
C GLN A 85 -4.40 2.19 -2.54
N ARG A 86 -4.95 2.62 -1.40
CA ARG A 86 -5.05 1.80 -0.19
C ARG A 86 -5.85 0.51 -0.42
N LYS A 87 -7.03 0.60 -1.06
CA LYS A 87 -7.86 -0.57 -1.42
C LYS A 87 -7.11 -1.50 -2.38
N TRP A 88 -6.41 -0.95 -3.36
CA TRP A 88 -5.60 -1.72 -4.30
C TRP A 88 -4.50 -2.49 -3.57
N MET A 89 -3.75 -1.82 -2.68
CA MET A 89 -2.70 -2.44 -1.87
C MET A 89 -3.27 -3.56 -1.00
N GLN A 90 -4.42 -3.34 -0.35
CA GLN A 90 -5.08 -4.37 0.46
C GLN A 90 -5.46 -5.61 -0.36
N GLN A 91 -5.88 -5.44 -1.61
CA GLN A 91 -6.27 -6.55 -2.48
C GLN A 91 -5.06 -7.28 -3.07
N HIS A 92 -4.00 -6.56 -3.43
CA HIS A 92 -2.91 -7.13 -4.24
C HIS A 92 -1.69 -7.53 -3.39
N MET A 93 -1.47 -6.94 -2.21
CA MET A 93 -0.30 -7.30 -1.41
C MET A 93 -0.41 -8.72 -0.86
N VAL A 94 0.64 -9.52 -1.08
CA VAL A 94 0.74 -10.88 -0.55
C VAL A 94 1.53 -10.94 0.76
N CYS A 95 2.23 -9.87 1.14
CA CYS A 95 3.00 -9.85 2.39
C CYS A 95 2.10 -9.94 3.64
N ALA A 96 2.39 -10.88 4.53
CA ALA A 96 1.62 -11.11 5.76
C ALA A 96 2.14 -10.32 6.99
N CYS A 97 3.02 -9.33 6.79
CA CYS A 97 3.60 -8.54 7.88
C CYS A 97 2.60 -7.55 8.53
N GLY A 98 2.94 -7.03 9.71
CA GLY A 98 2.08 -6.09 10.44
C GLY A 98 1.79 -4.81 9.65
N ALA A 99 2.81 -4.26 8.96
CA ALA A 99 2.66 -3.07 8.12
C ALA A 99 1.62 -3.25 7.01
N CYS A 100 1.71 -4.34 6.26
CA CYS A 100 0.80 -4.60 5.13
C CYS A 100 -0.64 -4.82 5.60
N GLN A 101 -0.85 -5.35 6.80
CA GLN A 101 -2.18 -5.53 7.38
C GLN A 101 -2.75 -4.22 7.94
N ALA A 102 -1.92 -3.42 8.62
CA ALA A 102 -2.34 -2.19 9.29
C ALA A 102 -2.68 -1.04 8.33
N ILE A 103 -2.30 -1.13 7.06
CA ILE A 103 -2.53 -0.07 6.07
C ILE A 103 -4.01 0.29 5.90
N ILE A 104 -4.91 -0.67 6.13
CA ILE A 104 -6.36 -0.46 6.05
C ILE A 104 -6.88 0.57 7.07
N ASN A 105 -6.13 0.78 8.16
CA ASN A 105 -6.51 1.72 9.21
C ASN A 105 -6.10 3.17 8.89
N LEU A 106 -5.27 3.37 7.87
CA LEU A 106 -4.85 4.70 7.44
C LEU A 106 -5.97 5.41 6.69
N THR A 107 -6.16 6.68 7.00
CA THR A 107 -7.17 7.53 6.39
C THR A 107 -6.59 8.94 6.22
N LEU A 108 -7.36 9.87 5.66
CA LEU A 108 -6.85 11.16 5.21
C LEU A 108 -7.73 12.30 5.72
N LYS A 109 -7.08 13.33 6.24
CA LYS A 109 -7.71 14.61 6.60
C LYS A 109 -7.02 15.75 5.88
N PHE A 110 -7.70 16.89 5.77
CA PHE A 110 -7.22 18.07 5.06
C PHE A 110 -7.35 19.32 5.93
N VAL A 111 -6.35 20.19 5.84
CA VAL A 111 -6.40 21.56 6.36
C VAL A 111 -6.20 22.53 5.21
N VAL A 112 -7.09 23.51 5.09
CA VAL A 112 -7.05 24.55 4.06
C VAL A 112 -7.10 25.92 4.70
N HIS A 113 -6.09 26.73 4.37
CA HIS A 113 -5.92 28.06 4.91
C HIS A 113 -5.49 29.02 3.80
N HIS A 114 -5.87 30.30 3.93
CA HIS A 114 -5.50 31.32 2.95
C HIS A 114 -4.95 32.56 3.63
N GLY A 115 -3.85 33.08 3.09
CA GLY A 115 -3.26 34.31 3.56
C GLY A 115 -1.92 34.66 2.91
N PRO A 116 -1.31 35.78 3.30
CA PRO A 116 -0.02 36.19 2.78
C PRO A 116 1.12 35.28 3.26
N VAL A 117 1.87 34.74 2.31
CA VAL A 117 3.11 33.97 2.56
C VAL A 117 4.29 34.69 1.93
N ALA A 118 5.44 34.61 2.59
CA ALA A 118 6.71 35.10 2.08
C ALA A 118 7.48 33.94 1.45
N GLU A 119 7.94 34.14 0.21
CA GLU A 119 8.83 33.18 -0.43
C GLU A 119 10.27 33.46 -0.02
N ILE A 120 10.94 32.44 0.52
CA ILE A 120 12.34 32.49 0.95
C ILE A 120 13.16 31.45 0.20
N THR A 121 14.36 31.84 -0.25
CA THR A 121 15.31 30.91 -0.87
C THR A 121 16.39 30.53 0.13
N VAL A 122 16.54 29.24 0.40
CA VAL A 122 17.58 28.69 1.28
C VAL A 122 18.41 27.69 0.49
N GLY A 123 19.63 28.07 0.12
CA GLY A 123 20.44 27.28 -0.80
C GLY A 123 19.76 27.14 -2.16
N ARG A 124 19.47 25.90 -2.58
CA ARG A 124 18.74 25.58 -3.82
C ARG A 124 17.22 25.45 -3.64
N PHE A 125 16.72 25.57 -2.42
CA PHE A 125 15.32 25.31 -2.09
C PHE A 125 14.55 26.62 -1.96
N VAL A 126 13.34 26.63 -2.51
CA VAL A 126 12.37 27.70 -2.33
C VAL A 126 11.36 27.22 -1.29
N LYS A 127 11.18 27.97 -0.21
CA LYS A 127 10.25 27.65 0.88
C LYS A 127 9.25 28.79 1.06
N GLN A 128 8.04 28.44 1.48
CA GLN A 128 7.04 29.40 1.91
C GLN A 128 7.13 29.57 3.43
N SER A 129 7.08 30.81 3.90
CA SER A 129 7.24 31.15 5.32
C SER A 129 6.30 32.28 5.73
N GLY A 130 5.94 32.32 7.01
CA GLY A 130 5.12 33.38 7.58
C GLY A 130 4.12 32.87 8.61
N PRO A 131 3.39 33.78 9.29
CA PRO A 131 2.40 33.42 10.30
C PRO A 131 1.30 32.49 9.79
N GLU A 132 0.87 32.69 8.54
CA GLU A 132 -0.18 31.88 7.89
C GLU A 132 0.26 30.42 7.72
N MET A 133 1.55 30.17 7.43
CA MET A 133 2.10 28.81 7.38
C MET A 133 2.06 28.15 8.76
N ILE A 134 2.41 28.90 9.81
CA ILE A 134 2.35 28.40 11.19
C ILE A 134 0.91 28.01 11.57
N ILE A 135 -0.08 28.80 11.16
CA ILE A 135 -1.50 28.50 11.40
C ILE A 135 -1.89 27.19 10.73
N ALA A 136 -1.58 27.02 9.44
CA ALA A 136 -1.92 25.81 8.69
C ALA A 136 -1.33 24.55 9.34
N HIS A 137 -0.05 24.55 9.70
CA HIS A 137 0.58 23.40 10.38
C HIS A 137 0.02 23.15 11.78
N ARG A 138 -0.28 24.19 12.56
CA ARG A 138 -0.86 24.00 13.90
C ARG A 138 -2.26 23.40 13.84
N LEU A 139 -3.07 23.80 12.85
CA LEU A 139 -4.42 23.25 12.64
C LEU A 139 -4.41 21.75 12.32
N LEU A 140 -3.29 21.13 11.94
CA LEU A 140 -3.21 19.66 11.84
C LEU A 140 -3.41 18.97 13.20
N LYS A 141 -3.07 19.66 14.29
CA LYS A 141 -3.25 19.24 15.68
C LYS A 141 -4.40 20.03 16.31
N ASN A 142 -5.62 19.56 16.08
CA ASN A 142 -6.86 20.17 16.60
C ASN A 142 -7.71 19.12 17.35
N ASP A 143 -8.83 19.56 17.92
CA ASP A 143 -9.72 18.75 18.76
C ASP A 143 -10.91 18.10 18.02
N ILE A 144 -10.84 17.98 16.69
CA ILE A 144 -11.87 17.25 15.92
C ILE A 144 -11.71 15.75 16.22
N ASP A 145 -12.73 15.15 16.84
CA ASP A 145 -12.80 13.72 17.15
C ASP A 145 -13.17 12.88 15.91
N ASN A 146 -12.37 13.02 14.85
CA ASN A 146 -12.50 12.24 13.63
C ASN A 146 -11.18 12.21 12.85
N ASN A 147 -10.91 11.10 12.16
CA ASN A 147 -9.67 10.91 11.40
C ASN A 147 -9.78 11.30 9.91
N GLN A 148 -10.97 11.66 9.44
CA GLN A 148 -11.25 12.00 8.05
C GLN A 148 -12.20 13.18 7.90
N TYR A 149 -11.61 14.34 7.69
CA TYR A 149 -12.35 15.58 7.56
C TYR A 149 -11.63 16.54 6.63
N LEU A 150 -12.38 17.50 6.12
CA LEU A 150 -11.88 18.70 5.46
C LEU A 150 -12.10 19.88 6.40
N LEU A 151 -11.02 20.52 6.84
CA LEU A 151 -11.05 21.74 7.65
C LEU A 151 -10.67 22.94 6.77
N ILE A 152 -11.53 23.96 6.74
CA ILE A 152 -11.30 25.21 6.02
C ILE A 152 -11.43 26.37 7.01
N THR A 153 -10.45 27.27 7.05
CA THR A 153 -10.52 28.46 7.91
C THR A 153 -11.54 29.49 7.42
N GLU A 154 -12.16 30.27 8.31
CA GLU A 154 -13.20 31.27 7.95
C GLU A 154 -12.76 32.28 6.88
N LYS A 155 -11.46 32.54 6.71
CA LYS A 155 -10.91 33.39 5.64
C LYS A 155 -11.30 32.95 4.21
N LEU A 156 -11.70 31.69 4.05
CA LEU A 156 -12.16 31.12 2.78
C LEU A 156 -13.69 30.99 2.69
N PHE A 157 -14.43 31.46 3.71
CA PHE A 157 -15.89 31.50 3.76
C PHE A 157 -16.50 32.89 3.52
N ASP A 158 -15.67 33.94 3.43
CA ASP A 158 -16.13 35.31 3.19
C ASP A 158 -16.84 35.48 1.83
N GLU A 159 -17.96 36.21 1.83
CA GLU A 159 -18.98 36.26 0.76
C GLU A 159 -18.53 36.92 -0.56
N GLU A 160 -17.36 37.58 -0.61
CA GLU A 160 -16.85 38.23 -1.83
C GLU A 160 -16.30 37.23 -2.89
N ASN A 161 -16.10 35.95 -2.54
CA ASN A 161 -15.44 34.94 -3.39
C ASN A 161 -16.38 34.00 -4.16
N GLY A 162 -17.67 34.35 -4.30
CA GLY A 162 -18.57 33.69 -5.24
C GLY A 162 -19.76 32.97 -4.61
N SER A 163 -20.85 33.02 -5.36
CA SER A 163 -22.22 32.58 -5.06
C SER A 163 -22.35 31.27 -4.31
N ALA A 164 -23.42 31.19 -3.51
CA ALA A 164 -23.98 29.98 -2.93
C ALA A 164 -24.36 28.94 -4.00
N GLU A 165 -23.37 28.34 -4.66
CA GLU A 165 -23.53 26.98 -5.16
C GLU A 165 -23.57 26.08 -3.92
N GLU A 166 -24.64 25.31 -3.80
CA GLU A 166 -24.90 24.38 -2.70
C GLU A 166 -23.73 23.39 -2.60
N ASP A 167 -22.83 23.67 -1.68
CA ASP A 167 -21.91 22.67 -1.18
C ASP A 167 -22.75 21.66 -0.39
N GLU A 168 -22.88 20.44 -0.90
CA GLU A 168 -23.68 19.36 -0.29
C GLU A 168 -23.09 18.87 1.05
N MET A 169 -21.92 19.38 1.46
CA MET A 169 -21.29 19.01 2.72
C MET A 169 -21.98 19.65 3.94
N GLU A 170 -22.11 18.86 5.00
CA GLU A 170 -22.57 19.33 6.32
C GLU A 170 -21.38 19.95 7.08
N TRP A 171 -21.33 21.28 7.14
CA TRP A 171 -20.27 22.05 7.80
C TRP A 171 -20.55 22.29 9.29
N THR A 172 -19.57 22.00 10.13
CA THR A 172 -19.57 22.33 11.56
C THR A 172 -18.57 23.43 11.86
N SER A 173 -18.99 24.51 12.51
CA SER A 173 -18.11 25.61 12.91
C SER A 173 -17.40 25.28 14.23
N SER A 174 -16.11 25.63 14.31
CA SER A 174 -15.31 25.49 15.52
C SER A 174 -14.19 26.54 15.54
N SER A 175 -13.41 26.57 16.62
CA SER A 175 -12.27 27.45 16.76
C SER A 175 -11.20 26.85 17.66
N THR A 176 -9.94 27.22 17.43
CA THR A 176 -8.82 26.86 18.31
C THR A 176 -8.06 28.10 18.72
N ASP A 177 -7.76 28.21 20.02
CA ASP A 177 -6.96 29.29 20.59
C ASP A 177 -5.48 28.91 20.67
N TYR A 178 -4.62 29.76 20.12
CA TYR A 178 -3.18 29.61 20.20
C TYR A 178 -2.55 30.81 20.91
N ALA A 179 -1.75 30.56 21.97
CA ALA A 179 -1.18 31.61 22.82
C ALA A 179 -0.43 32.75 22.07
N SER A 180 0.18 32.44 20.92
CA SER A 180 0.98 33.38 20.13
C SER A 180 0.30 33.90 18.84
N ILE A 181 -0.88 33.38 18.49
CA ILE A 181 -1.58 33.68 17.23
C ILE A 181 -2.97 34.27 17.51
N GLY A 182 -3.60 33.86 18.61
CA GLY A 182 -4.99 34.17 18.93
C GLY A 182 -5.95 33.06 18.51
N GLN A 183 -7.23 33.40 18.46
CA GLN A 183 -8.31 32.51 18.06
C GLN A 183 -8.32 32.34 16.54
N VAL A 184 -8.31 31.09 16.08
CA VAL A 184 -8.48 30.74 14.66
C VAL A 184 -9.82 30.05 14.49
N ASN A 185 -10.73 30.69 13.76
CA ASN A 185 -12.05 30.15 13.45
C ASN A 185 -12.00 29.34 12.15
N TYR A 186 -12.68 28.21 12.12
CA TYR A 186 -12.74 27.33 10.96
C TYR A 186 -14.07 26.58 10.91
N ARG A 187 -14.38 26.02 9.75
CA ARG A 187 -15.42 25.02 9.59
C ARG A 187 -14.80 23.73 9.13
N PHE A 188 -15.37 22.62 9.54
CA PHE A 188 -14.98 21.31 9.05
C PHE A 188 -16.19 20.51 8.62
N ALA A 189 -15.96 19.63 7.64
CA ALA A 189 -16.94 18.65 7.19
C ALA A 189 -16.31 17.27 7.22
N LEU A 190 -17.10 16.27 7.64
CA LEU A 190 -16.64 14.88 7.72
C LEU A 190 -16.68 14.23 6.33
N LEU A 191 -15.66 13.43 6.02
CA LEU A 191 -15.51 12.76 4.72
C LEU A 191 -16.04 11.30 4.73
N ASN A 192 -16.83 10.93 5.73
CA ASN A 192 -17.38 9.56 5.88
C ASN A 192 -18.21 9.13 4.67
N LYS A 193 -19.11 10.01 4.18
CA LYS A 193 -19.93 9.73 2.98
C LYS A 193 -19.07 9.67 1.71
N ALA A 194 -17.99 10.46 1.63
CA ALA A 194 -17.08 10.43 0.49
C ALA A 194 -16.34 9.08 0.40
N LEU A 195 -15.99 8.47 1.54
CA LEU A 195 -15.34 7.16 1.59
C LEU A 195 -16.19 6.05 0.94
N GLU A 196 -17.51 6.10 1.09
CA GLU A 196 -18.46 5.16 0.48
C GLU A 196 -18.50 5.29 -1.06
N GLN A 197 -18.12 6.45 -1.60
CA GLN A 197 -18.12 6.75 -3.03
C GLN A 197 -16.76 6.49 -3.69
N VAL A 198 -15.73 6.17 -2.92
CA VAL A 198 -14.38 5.88 -3.45
C VAL A 198 -14.48 4.70 -4.42
N PRO A 199 -13.99 4.83 -5.66
CA PRO A 199 -14.01 3.75 -6.64
C PRO A 199 -13.37 2.48 -6.10
N GLU A 200 -13.96 1.33 -6.41
CA GLU A 200 -13.36 0.04 -6.10
C GLU A 200 -12.30 -0.30 -7.16
N PRO A 201 -11.09 -0.75 -6.77
CA PRO A 201 -10.17 -1.38 -7.69
C PRO A 201 -10.81 -2.61 -8.36
N PRO A 202 -10.37 -2.97 -9.59
CA PRO A 202 -10.89 -4.14 -10.27
C PRO A 202 -10.73 -5.38 -9.41
N ARG A 203 -11.76 -6.23 -9.40
CA ARG A 203 -11.65 -7.53 -8.73
C ARG A 203 -10.57 -8.35 -9.40
N LEU A 204 -9.83 -9.08 -8.58
CA LEU A 204 -8.80 -9.99 -9.07
C LEU A 204 -9.47 -11.15 -9.82
N GLU A 205 -9.11 -11.34 -11.08
CA GLU A 205 -9.53 -12.47 -11.90
C GLU A 205 -8.64 -13.68 -11.58
N ASN A 206 -8.96 -14.38 -10.48
CA ASN A 206 -8.15 -15.49 -9.96
C ASN A 206 -8.88 -16.83 -9.99
N ASP A 207 -9.98 -16.92 -10.75
CA ASP A 207 -10.76 -18.14 -10.82
C ASP A 207 -10.05 -19.15 -11.71
N TYR A 208 -9.63 -20.26 -11.09
CA TYR A 208 -9.18 -21.46 -11.77
C TYR A 208 -9.99 -22.66 -11.30
N ALA A 209 -10.02 -23.70 -12.13
CA ALA A 209 -10.76 -24.91 -11.80
C ALA A 209 -10.15 -25.59 -10.58
N ASP A 210 -10.93 -25.69 -9.50
CA ASP A 210 -10.60 -26.54 -8.36
C ASP A 210 -10.93 -28.01 -8.71
N ASP A 211 -10.08 -28.93 -8.25
CA ASP A 211 -10.27 -30.35 -8.45
C ASP A 211 -9.93 -31.17 -7.18
N SER A 212 -10.12 -32.49 -7.25
CA SER A 212 -9.87 -33.41 -6.14
C SER A 212 -8.39 -33.81 -5.97
N THR A 213 -7.44 -33.10 -6.59
CA THR A 213 -6.01 -33.41 -6.47
C THR A 213 -5.57 -33.24 -5.01
N SER A 214 -4.96 -34.28 -4.47
CA SER A 214 -4.53 -34.34 -3.06
C SER A 214 -3.33 -33.43 -2.82
N TYR A 215 -3.17 -32.98 -1.58
CA TYR A 215 -1.99 -32.23 -1.17
C TYR A 215 -0.86 -33.17 -0.72
N LEU A 216 0.38 -32.78 -1.00
CA LEU A 216 1.54 -33.28 -0.29
C LEU A 216 1.73 -32.47 0.98
N GLU A 217 1.64 -33.13 2.13
CA GLU A 217 1.82 -32.50 3.44
C GLU A 217 3.24 -32.72 3.97
N THR A 218 3.85 -31.66 4.49
CA THR A 218 5.20 -31.67 5.08
C THR A 218 5.19 -30.85 6.37
N ALA A 219 5.64 -31.43 7.48
CA ALA A 219 5.85 -30.70 8.72
C ALA A 219 7.19 -29.95 8.67
N ILE A 220 7.17 -28.65 8.98
CA ILE A 220 8.35 -27.79 8.97
C ILE A 220 8.55 -27.19 10.37
N PRO A 221 9.76 -27.27 10.95
CA PRO A 221 10.08 -26.71 12.28
C PRO A 221 10.30 -25.19 12.20
N ALA A 222 9.33 -24.47 11.65
CA ALA A 222 9.29 -23.01 11.65
C ALA A 222 7.84 -22.53 11.72
N ASN A 223 7.65 -21.29 12.21
CA ASN A 223 6.33 -20.67 12.27
C ASN A 223 5.74 -20.54 10.86
N PHE A 224 4.44 -20.83 10.71
CA PHE A 224 3.79 -20.85 9.39
C PHE A 224 3.92 -19.52 8.63
N ARG A 225 3.96 -18.37 9.33
CA ARG A 225 4.16 -17.06 8.71
C ARG A 225 5.57 -16.89 8.15
N ASP A 226 6.58 -17.36 8.87
CA ASP A 226 7.97 -17.29 8.41
C ASP A 226 8.19 -18.16 7.19
N VAL A 227 7.65 -19.39 7.20
CA VAL A 227 7.68 -20.29 6.04
C VAL A 227 6.96 -19.66 4.85
N TYR A 228 5.79 -19.07 5.08
CA TYR A 228 5.07 -18.34 4.05
C TYR A 228 5.89 -17.18 3.47
N MET A 229 6.54 -16.37 4.32
CA MET A 229 7.38 -15.25 3.89
C MET A 229 8.58 -15.70 3.06
N ILE A 230 9.12 -16.90 3.31
CA ILE A 230 10.13 -17.53 2.44
C ILE A 230 9.54 -17.87 1.07
N VAL A 231 8.37 -18.51 1.05
CA VAL A 231 7.75 -18.97 -0.20
C VAL A 231 7.31 -17.79 -1.05
N MET A 232 6.60 -16.80 -0.52
CA MET A 232 6.13 -15.65 -1.30
C MET A 232 7.29 -14.82 -1.88
N ASN A 233 8.49 -14.87 -1.29
CA ASN A 233 9.65 -14.12 -1.76
C ASN A 233 10.27 -14.76 -3.01
N ILE A 234 9.61 -14.58 -4.16
CA ILE A 234 10.00 -15.17 -5.45
C ILE A 234 11.47 -14.85 -5.80
N PRO A 235 11.98 -13.61 -5.68
CA PRO A 235 13.41 -13.33 -5.92
C PRO A 235 14.37 -14.09 -5.01
N GLY A 236 13.99 -14.30 -3.75
CA GLY A 236 14.80 -15.05 -2.77
C GLY A 236 14.77 -16.57 -2.98
N ARG A 237 13.92 -17.09 -3.87
CA ARG A 237 13.81 -18.52 -4.16
C ARG A 237 15.09 -19.12 -4.75
N ILE A 238 15.97 -18.31 -5.34
CA ILE A 238 17.27 -18.77 -5.88
C ILE A 238 18.10 -19.50 -4.81
N GLU A 239 17.92 -19.16 -3.52
CA GLU A 239 18.69 -19.75 -2.43
C GLU A 239 18.24 -21.18 -2.03
N TRP A 240 17.05 -21.62 -2.46
CA TRP A 240 16.47 -22.88 -1.97
C TRP A 240 15.67 -23.68 -3.00
N VAL A 241 15.12 -23.06 -4.04
CA VAL A 241 14.36 -23.78 -5.07
C VAL A 241 15.32 -24.57 -5.96
N PRO A 242 15.13 -25.89 -6.13
CA PRO A 242 15.99 -26.71 -6.98
C PRO A 242 16.12 -26.15 -8.39
N ARG A 243 17.36 -26.10 -8.90
CA ARG A 243 17.69 -25.74 -10.30
C ARG A 243 17.29 -24.33 -10.72
N LEU A 244 16.81 -23.47 -9.83
CA LEU A 244 16.50 -22.07 -10.14
C LEU A 244 17.79 -21.23 -10.14
N LEU A 245 18.13 -20.65 -11.28
CA LEU A 245 19.38 -19.92 -11.47
C LEU A 245 19.21 -18.40 -11.37
N LYS A 246 18.05 -17.90 -11.82
CA LYS A 246 17.81 -16.46 -11.95
C LYS A 246 16.32 -16.15 -11.82
N VAL A 247 16.03 -14.99 -11.23
CA VAL A 247 14.69 -14.39 -11.19
C VAL A 247 14.82 -12.93 -11.65
N GLU A 248 14.03 -12.56 -12.65
CA GLU A 248 13.92 -11.20 -13.17
C GLU A 248 12.50 -10.68 -13.00
N GLN A 249 12.36 -9.39 -12.70
CA GLN A 249 11.09 -8.72 -12.49
C GLN A 249 11.21 -7.24 -12.86
N ASP A 250 10.16 -6.69 -13.48
CA ASP A 250 10.12 -5.28 -13.87
C ASP A 250 9.94 -4.36 -12.66
N ILE A 251 9.18 -4.84 -11.67
CA ILE A 251 8.87 -4.11 -10.43
C ILE A 251 9.51 -4.86 -9.28
N PRO A 252 10.28 -4.19 -8.39
CA PRO A 252 10.97 -4.83 -7.28
C PRO A 252 10.04 -5.20 -6.11
N ALA A 253 8.85 -5.73 -6.40
CA ALA A 253 7.83 -6.11 -5.43
C ALA A 253 7.09 -7.38 -5.88
N VAL A 254 6.64 -8.18 -4.91
CA VAL A 254 5.78 -9.34 -5.15
C VAL A 254 4.37 -9.01 -4.69
N PHE A 255 3.41 -9.08 -5.61
CA PHE A 255 2.00 -8.82 -5.35
C PHE A 255 1.14 -9.62 -6.35
N ILE A 256 -0.17 -9.73 -6.12
CA ILE A 256 -1.05 -10.45 -7.02
C ILE A 256 -1.01 -9.82 -8.41
N GLY A 257 -0.68 -10.62 -9.42
CA GLY A 257 -0.50 -10.17 -10.80
C GLY A 257 0.89 -9.63 -11.14
N SER A 258 1.82 -9.55 -10.18
CA SER A 258 3.23 -9.27 -10.52
C SER A 258 3.83 -10.42 -11.32
N VAL A 259 4.69 -10.12 -12.29
CA VAL A 259 5.26 -11.10 -13.21
C VAL A 259 6.74 -11.30 -12.89
N HIS A 260 7.14 -12.56 -12.73
CA HIS A 260 8.50 -12.94 -12.42
C HIS A 260 9.00 -13.96 -13.43
N TYR A 261 10.06 -13.61 -14.16
CA TYR A 261 10.71 -14.47 -15.14
C TYR A 261 11.79 -15.29 -14.43
N CYS A 262 11.58 -16.60 -14.36
CA CYS A 262 12.42 -17.54 -13.63
C CYS A 262 13.16 -18.45 -14.61
N THR A 263 14.50 -18.40 -14.59
CA THR A 263 15.36 -19.26 -15.41
C THR A 263 15.81 -20.45 -14.59
N PHE A 264 15.39 -21.65 -14.96
CA PHE A 264 15.88 -22.91 -14.43
C PHE A 264 17.00 -23.47 -15.31
N GLU A 265 17.71 -24.51 -14.85
CA GLU A 265 18.77 -25.19 -15.62
C GLU A 265 18.29 -25.69 -16.99
N ASP A 266 17.04 -26.18 -17.06
CA ASP A 266 16.51 -26.88 -18.24
C ASP A 266 15.37 -26.16 -18.96
N TYR A 267 14.79 -25.10 -18.38
CA TYR A 267 13.63 -24.38 -18.94
C TYR A 267 13.46 -22.98 -18.33
N GLU A 268 12.60 -22.16 -18.94
CA GLU A 268 12.14 -20.88 -18.39
C GLU A 268 10.68 -20.96 -17.96
N ALA A 269 10.35 -20.32 -16.85
CA ALA A 269 8.98 -20.22 -16.33
C ALA A 269 8.62 -18.78 -15.99
N ILE A 270 7.38 -18.42 -16.25
CA ILE A 270 6.77 -17.17 -15.81
C ILE A 270 5.90 -17.50 -14.61
N ILE A 271 6.26 -16.94 -13.45
CA ILE A 271 5.54 -17.13 -12.19
C ILE A 271 4.79 -15.84 -11.85
N SER A 272 3.52 -15.95 -11.47
CA SER A 272 2.74 -14.82 -10.99
C SER A 272 1.86 -15.21 -9.80
N PRO A 273 1.93 -14.49 -8.66
CA PRO A 273 1.02 -14.68 -7.55
C PRO A 273 -0.42 -14.45 -7.99
N LEU A 274 -1.32 -15.37 -7.64
CA LEU A 274 -2.73 -15.29 -7.97
C LEU A 274 -3.54 -14.91 -6.75
N ARG A 275 -3.37 -15.60 -5.63
CA ARG A 275 -4.28 -15.46 -4.49
C ARG A 275 -3.54 -15.61 -3.18
N MET A 276 -3.95 -14.82 -2.20
CA MET A 276 -3.56 -15.00 -0.81
C MET A 276 -4.77 -14.79 0.08
N THR A 277 -4.98 -15.69 1.05
CA THR A 277 -5.92 -15.46 2.15
C THR A 277 -5.26 -15.88 3.45
N MET A 278 -5.51 -15.12 4.51
CA MET A 278 -4.89 -15.34 5.82
C MET A 278 -5.95 -15.43 6.91
N SER A 279 -5.68 -16.28 7.89
CA SER A 279 -6.40 -16.42 9.15
C SER A 279 -5.41 -16.45 10.31
N ASP A 280 -5.91 -16.57 11.55
CA ASP A 280 -5.07 -16.69 12.73
C ASP A 280 -4.24 -17.99 12.75
N ASP A 281 -4.77 -19.05 12.14
CA ASP A 281 -4.20 -20.40 12.19
C ASP A 281 -3.57 -20.85 10.87
N GLY A 282 -3.63 -20.03 9.81
CA GLY A 282 -2.99 -20.39 8.55
C GLY A 282 -3.12 -19.39 7.41
N ILE A 283 -2.31 -19.62 6.38
CA ILE A 283 -2.26 -18.85 5.13
C ILE A 283 -2.47 -19.81 3.95
N PHE A 284 -3.34 -19.41 3.03
CA PHE A 284 -3.45 -20.01 1.70
C PHE A 284 -2.79 -19.07 0.70
N TYR A 285 -2.00 -19.63 -0.21
CA TYR A 285 -1.31 -18.90 -1.26
C TYR A 285 -1.32 -19.70 -2.56
N ALA A 286 -1.68 -19.06 -3.66
CA ALA A 286 -1.68 -19.66 -4.98
C ALA A 286 -0.91 -18.79 -5.97
N GLU A 287 -0.22 -19.45 -6.90
CA GLU A 287 0.52 -18.80 -7.98
C GLU A 287 0.42 -19.60 -9.28
N SER A 288 0.41 -18.87 -10.40
CA SER A 288 0.46 -19.44 -11.73
C SER A 288 1.90 -19.70 -12.14
N TRP A 289 2.10 -20.78 -12.88
CA TRP A 289 3.35 -21.14 -13.54
C TRP A 289 3.07 -21.41 -15.01
N SER A 290 3.64 -20.59 -15.88
CA SER A 290 3.58 -20.77 -17.33
C SER A 290 4.97 -21.13 -17.85
N ILE A 291 5.10 -22.24 -18.58
CA ILE A 291 6.33 -22.67 -19.25
C ILE A 291 6.09 -22.57 -20.76
N PRO A 292 6.46 -21.44 -21.41
CA PRO A 292 6.08 -21.17 -22.79
C PRO A 292 6.60 -22.21 -23.79
N GLU A 293 7.82 -22.71 -23.59
CA GLU A 293 8.46 -23.66 -24.51
C GLU A 293 7.69 -24.97 -24.66
N SER A 294 7.07 -25.44 -23.56
CA SER A 294 6.25 -26.65 -23.55
C SER A 294 4.75 -26.38 -23.65
N GLY A 295 4.33 -25.11 -23.65
CA GLY A 295 2.92 -24.71 -23.55
C GLY A 295 2.24 -25.17 -22.25
N LEU A 296 3.01 -25.40 -21.19
CA LEU A 296 2.50 -25.92 -19.93
C LEU A 296 2.03 -24.77 -19.03
N SER A 297 0.81 -24.90 -18.48
CA SER A 297 0.21 -23.93 -17.56
C SER A 297 -0.26 -24.67 -16.31
N LEU A 298 0.33 -24.32 -15.17
CA LEU A 298 0.05 -24.93 -13.88
C LEU A 298 -0.33 -23.86 -12.85
N ILE A 299 -1.04 -24.30 -11.82
CA ILE A 299 -1.29 -23.49 -10.63
C ILE A 299 -0.75 -24.25 -9.44
N TYR A 300 0.11 -23.61 -8.68
CA TYR A 300 0.63 -24.15 -7.43
C TYR A 300 -0.13 -23.54 -6.27
N GLU A 301 -0.63 -24.40 -5.40
CA GLU A 301 -1.30 -24.02 -4.17
C GLU A 301 -0.49 -24.46 -2.97
N TYR A 302 -0.37 -23.56 -2.02
CA TYR A 302 0.32 -23.76 -0.76
C TYR A 302 -0.63 -23.39 0.38
N VAL A 303 -0.74 -24.29 1.36
CA VAL A 303 -1.46 -24.06 2.61
C VAL A 303 -0.48 -24.19 3.76
N PHE A 304 -0.31 -23.12 4.53
CA PHE A 304 0.58 -23.04 5.68
C PHE A 304 -0.28 -23.01 6.94
N ASN A 305 -0.37 -24.13 7.65
CA ASN A 305 -1.16 -24.24 8.88
C ASN A 305 -0.26 -24.23 10.11
N LYS A 306 -0.71 -23.57 11.17
CA LYS A 306 -0.07 -23.62 12.48
C LYS A 306 -0.21 -25.02 13.09
N LEU A 307 0.91 -25.62 13.49
CA LEU A 307 0.92 -26.82 14.33
C LEU A 307 1.14 -26.44 15.80
N ASP A 308 2.14 -25.59 16.04
CA ASP A 308 2.40 -24.92 17.31
C ASP A 308 3.07 -23.55 17.06
N GLU A 309 3.62 -22.90 18.10
CA GLU A 309 4.25 -21.57 17.94
C GLU A 309 5.53 -21.58 17.08
N LYS A 310 6.21 -22.72 16.97
CA LYS A 310 7.48 -22.90 16.28
C LYS A 310 7.45 -23.90 15.14
N SER A 311 6.30 -24.53 14.88
CA SER A 311 6.16 -25.51 13.80
C SER A 311 4.88 -25.31 13.00
N SER A 312 4.93 -25.76 11.75
CA SER A 312 3.83 -25.64 10.79
C SER A 312 3.67 -26.88 9.93
N LEU A 313 2.47 -27.06 9.39
CA LEU A 313 2.16 -28.04 8.37
C LEU A 313 2.01 -27.29 7.05
N VAL A 314 2.87 -27.60 6.09
CA VAL A 314 2.80 -27.07 4.74
C VAL A 314 2.20 -28.12 3.83
N ALA A 315 1.07 -27.81 3.23
CA ALA A 315 0.42 -28.62 2.22
C ALA A 315 0.64 -27.98 0.85
N CYS A 316 1.17 -28.71 -0.12
CA CYS A 316 1.42 -28.23 -1.48
C CYS A 316 0.76 -29.14 -2.52
N ARG A 317 0.16 -28.56 -3.55
CA ARG A 317 -0.29 -29.29 -4.75
C ARG A 317 -0.10 -28.43 -6.00
N PHE A 318 -0.20 -29.08 -7.16
CA PHE A 318 -0.34 -28.40 -8.44
C PHE A 318 -1.65 -28.81 -9.12
N LEU A 319 -2.21 -27.88 -9.87
CA LEU A 319 -3.39 -28.07 -10.72
C LEU A 319 -3.01 -27.79 -12.16
N ASN A 320 -3.55 -28.57 -13.09
CA ASN A 320 -3.40 -28.29 -14.51
C ASN A 320 -4.34 -27.16 -14.93
N ASN A 321 -3.77 -26.05 -15.39
CA ASN A 321 -4.53 -24.90 -15.89
C ASN A 321 -4.45 -24.77 -17.43
N GLY A 322 -3.90 -25.79 -18.10
CA GLY A 322 -3.88 -25.91 -19.54
C GLY A 322 -5.15 -26.56 -20.11
N GLN A 323 -5.36 -26.41 -21.42
CA GLN A 323 -6.51 -27.01 -22.12
C GLN A 323 -6.37 -28.53 -22.33
N SER A 324 -5.16 -29.07 -22.27
CA SER A 324 -4.86 -30.48 -22.52
C SER A 324 -4.54 -31.20 -21.22
N GLN A 325 -4.92 -32.49 -21.12
CA GLN A 325 -4.53 -33.32 -19.99
C GLN A 325 -3.01 -33.50 -19.93
N LEU A 326 -2.46 -33.56 -18.72
CA LEU A 326 -1.05 -33.83 -18.49
C LEU A 326 -0.73 -35.30 -18.82
N PRO A 327 0.31 -35.57 -19.62
CA PRO A 327 0.83 -36.92 -19.77
C PRO A 327 1.24 -37.51 -18.41
N GLU A 328 1.03 -38.81 -18.21
CA GLU A 328 1.25 -39.48 -16.91
C GLU A 328 2.71 -39.39 -16.43
N GLU A 329 3.67 -39.49 -17.35
CA GLU A 329 5.10 -39.34 -17.06
C GLU A 329 5.43 -37.91 -16.57
N LEU A 330 4.87 -36.88 -17.24
CA LEU A 330 5.04 -35.49 -16.83
C LEU A 330 4.40 -35.23 -15.47
N ASN A 331 3.18 -35.74 -15.25
CA ASN A 331 2.48 -35.63 -13.98
C ASN A 331 3.29 -36.25 -12.82
N THR A 332 3.87 -37.43 -13.05
CA THR A 332 4.75 -38.10 -12.07
C THR A 332 6.01 -37.29 -11.79
N GLY A 333 6.63 -36.71 -12.84
CA GLY A 333 7.78 -35.82 -12.71
C GLY A 333 7.48 -34.56 -11.90
N LEU A 334 6.32 -33.93 -12.12
CA LEU A 334 5.88 -32.75 -11.37
C LEU A 334 5.69 -33.06 -9.88
N TRP A 335 5.10 -34.20 -9.54
CA TRP A 335 5.00 -34.65 -8.14
C TRP A 335 6.37 -34.89 -7.50
N SER A 336 7.32 -35.48 -8.23
CA SER A 336 8.70 -35.64 -7.75
C SER A 336 9.36 -34.28 -7.50
N ASN A 337 9.12 -33.29 -8.37
CA ASN A 337 9.65 -31.94 -8.20
C ASN A 337 9.06 -31.25 -6.96
N ILE A 338 7.76 -31.40 -6.69
CA ILE A 338 7.14 -30.87 -5.46
C ILE A 338 7.74 -31.52 -4.21
N GLN A 339 7.96 -32.83 -4.22
CA GLN A 339 8.60 -33.52 -3.10
C GLN A 339 10.01 -32.98 -2.82
N GLU A 340 10.81 -32.78 -3.87
CA GLU A 340 12.14 -32.17 -3.76
C GLU A 340 12.06 -30.73 -3.24
N LEU A 341 11.14 -29.93 -3.78
CA LEU A 341 10.88 -28.54 -3.36
C LEU A 341 10.55 -28.45 -1.87
N CYS A 342 9.60 -29.27 -1.38
CA CYS A 342 9.22 -29.31 0.04
C CYS A 342 10.38 -29.75 0.93
N GLY A 343 11.20 -30.70 0.47
CA GLY A 343 12.42 -31.11 1.17
C GLY A 343 13.42 -29.96 1.30
N LYS A 344 13.70 -29.25 0.21
CA LYS A 344 14.62 -28.09 0.21
C LYS A 344 14.11 -26.91 1.01
N LEU A 345 12.81 -26.63 0.95
CA LEU A 345 12.18 -25.62 1.80
C LEU A 345 12.40 -25.94 3.28
N THR A 346 12.22 -27.20 3.67
CA THR A 346 12.44 -27.67 5.05
C THR A 346 13.90 -27.48 5.47
N GLU A 347 14.85 -27.92 4.65
CA GLU A 347 16.30 -27.71 4.89
C GLU A 347 16.64 -26.22 5.05
N TYR A 348 16.07 -25.37 4.21
CA TYR A 348 16.29 -23.93 4.24
C TYR A 348 15.70 -23.29 5.50
N CYS A 349 14.46 -23.62 5.88
CA CYS A 349 13.84 -23.14 7.11
C CYS A 349 14.67 -23.51 8.35
N VAL A 350 15.15 -24.76 8.44
CA VAL A 350 16.03 -25.22 9.54
C VAL A 350 17.34 -24.44 9.57
N LYS A 351 17.93 -24.16 8.40
CA LYS A 351 19.16 -23.37 8.31
C LYS A 351 18.96 -21.92 8.75
N MET A 352 17.78 -21.36 8.50
CA MET A 352 17.44 -19.98 8.85
C MET A 352 16.99 -19.81 10.31
N GLU A 353 16.70 -20.91 11.01
CA GLU A 353 16.30 -20.91 12.42
C GLU A 353 17.41 -20.30 13.30
N GLY A 354 17.20 -19.07 13.78
CA GLY A 354 18.18 -18.31 14.59
C GLY A 354 18.86 -17.14 13.87
N THR A 355 18.68 -17.01 12.57
CA THR A 355 18.98 -15.78 11.81
C THR A 355 17.72 -14.94 11.71
N SER A 356 17.73 -13.69 12.17
CA SER A 356 16.60 -12.80 11.90
C SER A 356 16.45 -12.69 10.38
N PHE A 357 15.24 -12.89 9.84
CA PHE A 357 14.93 -12.52 8.47
C PHE A 357 15.27 -11.05 8.29
N GLY A 358 16.45 -10.76 7.75
CA GLY A 358 16.73 -9.45 7.18
C GLY A 358 15.71 -9.23 6.06
N PRO A 359 15.08 -8.05 5.96
CA PRO A 359 14.11 -7.80 4.90
C PRO A 359 14.78 -8.12 3.55
N ALA A 360 14.13 -9.00 2.79
CA ALA A 360 14.62 -9.60 1.55
C ALA A 360 14.91 -8.62 0.40
N PHE A 361 14.87 -7.31 0.67
CA PHE A 361 15.01 -6.22 -0.28
C PHE A 361 16.32 -5.43 -0.11
N GLN A 362 17.25 -5.91 0.70
CA GLN A 362 18.62 -5.39 0.76
C GLN A 362 19.56 -6.16 -0.18
N LYS A 363 19.44 -5.93 -1.48
CA LYS A 363 20.61 -5.98 -2.36
C LYS A 363 20.70 -4.63 -3.05
N GLU A 364 21.86 -3.99 -2.86
CA GLU A 364 22.23 -2.63 -3.31
C GLU A 364 21.98 -2.37 -4.79
#